data_AF-A0A1H4CW68-F1
#
_entry.id   AF-A0A1H4CW68-F1
#
_cell.length_a   1.000
_cell.length_b   1.000
_cell.length_c   1.000
_cell.angle_alpha   90.00
_cell.angle_beta   90.00
_cell.angle_gamma   90.00
#
_symmetry.space_group_name_H-M   'P 1'
#
loop_
_entity.id
_entity.type
_entity.pdbx_description
1 polymer ?
#
loop_
_entity_poly.entity_id
_entity_poly.type
_entity_poly.pdbx_seq_one_letter_code
_entity_poly.pdbx_strand_id
1 'polypeptide(L)' 'MTDDDHVPAPGTATTPDTASTSAPTSNAPGFAPGCRADIVLIDAMNPLDALVRTPPREAVIGAGRLLYSRT' A
#
# COMPACT_ATOMS: atom_id res chain seq x y z
N MET A 1 -9.86 -49.39 -11.69
CA MET A 1 -9.83 -48.68 -10.40
C MET A 1 -8.43 -48.84 -9.84
N THR A 2 -7.51 -48.03 -10.34
CA THR A 2 -6.17 -47.78 -9.79
C THR A 2 -5.73 -46.44 -10.37
N ASP A 3 -5.96 -45.40 -9.57
CA ASP A 3 -5.06 -44.29 -9.25
C ASP A 3 -4.33 -43.61 -10.42
N ASP A 4 -4.99 -42.58 -10.96
CA ASP A 4 -4.35 -41.46 -11.66
C ASP A 4 -3.76 -40.54 -10.56
N ASP A 5 -2.50 -40.78 -10.18
CA ASP A 5 -1.76 -39.98 -9.20
C ASP A 5 -1.40 -38.61 -9.79
N HIS A 6 -2.37 -37.69 -9.79
CA HIS A 6 -2.10 -36.29 -10.08
C HIS A 6 -1.55 -35.62 -8.82
N VAL A 7 -0.22 -35.57 -8.66
CA VAL A 7 0.42 -34.73 -7.64
C VAL A 7 0.12 -33.27 -7.98
N PRO A 8 -0.62 -32.51 -7.14
CA PRO A 8 -0.75 -31.08 -7.37
C PRO A 8 0.61 -30.42 -7.04
N ALA A 9 1.11 -29.61 -7.96
CA ALA A 9 2.33 -28.84 -7.73
C ALA A 9 2.20 -28.02 -6.43
N PRO A 10 3.17 -28.09 -5.50
CA PRO A 10 3.16 -27.26 -4.30
C PRO A 10 3.42 -25.81 -4.70
N GLY A 11 2.35 -25.05 -4.93
CA GLY A 11 2.48 -23.64 -5.29
C GLY A 11 1.17 -22.86 -5.43
N THR A 12 -0.01 -23.50 -5.43
CA THR A 12 -1.28 -22.81 -5.73
C THR A 12 -2.13 -22.47 -4.50
N ALA A 13 -1.51 -22.34 -3.32
CA ALA A 13 -2.12 -21.67 -2.18
C ALA A 13 -1.58 -20.22 -2.09
N THR A 14 -2.00 -19.35 -3.00
CA THR A 14 -1.90 -17.92 -2.77
C THR A 14 -3.17 -17.27 -3.30
N THR A 15 -3.92 -16.70 -2.37
CA THR A 15 -5.08 -15.83 -2.57
C THR A 15 -4.87 -14.89 -3.76
N PRO A 16 -5.86 -14.71 -4.65
CA PRO A 16 -5.68 -13.82 -5.79
C PRO A 16 -5.63 -12.34 -5.34
N ASP A 17 -4.65 -11.63 -5.93
CA ASP A 17 -4.59 -10.20 -6.23
C ASP A 17 -4.35 -9.18 -5.09
N THR A 18 -3.12 -8.66 -5.01
CA THR A 18 -2.76 -7.24 -5.21
C THR A 18 -1.25 -7.10 -5.00
N ALA A 19 -0.46 -7.66 -5.90
CA ALA A 19 0.97 -7.37 -5.93
C ALA A 19 1.45 -7.45 -7.38
N SER A 20 1.34 -6.32 -8.06
CA SER A 20 2.35 -6.00 -9.06
C SER A 20 3.70 -5.94 -8.33
N THR A 21 4.37 -7.08 -8.15
CA THR A 21 5.73 -7.14 -7.61
C THR A 21 6.69 -6.74 -8.72
N SER A 22 6.58 -5.51 -9.19
CA SER A 22 7.76 -4.79 -9.60
C SER A 22 8.52 -4.51 -8.30
N ALA A 23 9.77 -4.98 -8.20
CA ALA A 23 10.72 -4.48 -7.19
C ALA A 23 10.53 -2.96 -7.06
N PRO A 24 10.59 -2.33 -5.86
CA PRO A 24 10.21 -0.94 -5.68
C PRO A 24 11.02 -0.08 -6.64
N THR A 25 10.44 0.17 -7.81
CA THR A 25 10.95 1.15 -8.73
C THR A 25 10.79 2.44 -7.96
N SER A 26 11.73 3.37 -8.12
CA SER A 26 11.68 4.69 -7.48
C SER A 26 10.37 5.47 -7.77
N ASN A 27 9.41 4.92 -8.52
CA ASN A 27 8.10 5.49 -8.80
C ASN A 27 6.90 4.69 -8.27
N ALA A 28 7.11 3.62 -7.49
CA ALA A 28 5.99 2.87 -6.91
C ALA A 28 5.32 3.68 -5.78
N PRO A 29 3.98 3.83 -5.78
CA PRO A 29 3.26 4.36 -4.64
C PRO A 29 3.35 3.38 -3.46
N GLY A 30 3.64 3.88 -2.26
CA GLY A 30 3.76 3.04 -1.08
C GLY A 30 4.40 3.77 0.10
N PHE A 31 4.35 3.15 1.27
CA PHE A 31 4.96 3.65 2.51
C PHE A 31 6.03 2.67 3.01
N ALA A 32 7.03 2.44 2.17
CA ALA A 32 8.17 1.60 2.47
C ALA A 32 9.46 2.29 1.99
N PRO A 33 10.64 1.94 2.54
CA PRO A 33 11.91 2.46 2.06
C PRO A 33 12.07 2.22 0.55
N GLY A 34 12.49 3.26 -0.17
CA GLY A 34 12.64 3.21 -1.64
C GLY A 34 11.39 3.62 -2.43
N CYS A 35 10.22 3.70 -1.79
CA CYS A 35 9.03 4.32 -2.38
C CYS A 35 9.18 5.85 -2.49
N ARG A 36 8.35 6.45 -3.35
CA ARG A 36 8.26 7.91 -3.42
C ARG A 36 7.75 8.51 -2.12
N ALA A 37 8.36 9.62 -1.73
CA ALA A 37 7.98 10.38 -0.55
C ALA A 37 6.76 11.27 -0.83
N ASP A 38 5.64 10.64 -1.17
CA ASP A 38 4.32 11.25 -1.32
C ASP A 38 3.46 10.83 -0.13
N ILE A 39 3.42 11.67 0.91
CA ILE A 39 2.85 11.35 2.22
C ILE A 39 1.85 12.44 2.62
N VAL A 40 0.67 12.03 3.08
CA VAL A 40 -0.34 12.94 3.65
C VAL A 40 -0.52 12.60 5.12
N LEU A 41 -0.30 13.57 6.01
CA LEU A 41 -0.55 13.45 7.43
C LEU A 41 -1.96 13.96 7.75
N ILE A 42 -2.75 13.12 8.40
CA ILE A 42 -4.13 13.38 8.78
C ILE A 42 -4.29 12.99 10.24
N ASP A 43 -4.94 13.85 11.05
CA ASP A 43 -5.26 13.55 12.44
C ASP A 43 -6.46 12.59 12.52
N ALA A 44 -6.19 11.31 12.24
CA ALA A 44 -7.16 10.23 12.32
C ALA A 44 -6.49 8.97 12.88
N MET A 45 -7.22 8.21 13.68
CA MET A 45 -6.71 6.98 14.29
C MET A 45 -6.50 5.87 13.25
N ASN A 46 -7.37 5.83 12.23
CA ASN A 46 -7.35 4.83 11.18
C ASN A 46 -8.01 5.38 9.91
N PRO A 47 -7.88 4.70 8.76
CA PRO A 47 -8.46 5.18 7.49
C PRO A 47 -9.98 5.37 7.53
N LEU A 48 -10.70 4.52 8.26
CA LEU A 48 -12.16 4.61 8.38
C LEU A 48 -12.56 5.83 9.23
N ASP A 49 -11.83 6.12 10.30
CA ASP A 49 -11.99 7.33 11.12
C ASP A 49 -11.81 8.60 10.26
N ALA A 50 -10.79 8.62 9.39
CA ALA A 50 -10.55 9.72 8.46
C ALA A 50 -11.71 9.92 7.48
N LEU A 51 -12.30 8.83 6.96
CA LEU A 51 -13.42 8.88 6.03
C LEU A 51 -14.71 9.40 6.68
N VAL A 52 -14.95 9.02 7.94
CA VAL A 52 -16.18 9.39 8.65
C VAL A 52 -16.10 10.81 9.20
N ARG A 53 -14.98 11.19 9.81
CA ARG A 53 -14.84 12.50 10.46
C ARG A 53 -14.31 13.59 9.53
N THR A 54 -13.75 13.19 8.39
CA THR A 54 -13.14 14.11 7.41
C THR A 54 -12.27 15.20 8.06
N PRO A 55 -11.30 14.83 8.93
CA PRO A 55 -10.43 15.81 9.54
C PRO A 55 -9.59 16.52 8.47
N PRO A 56 -9.20 17.78 8.71
CA PRO A 56 -8.30 18.47 7.80
C PRO A 56 -6.95 17.77 7.74
N ARG A 57 -6.29 17.90 6.58
CA ARG A 57 -4.88 17.50 6.43
C ARG A 57 -4.00 18.36 7.34
N GLU A 58 -3.08 17.73 8.05
CA GLU A 58 -2.10 18.42 8.90
C GLU A 58 -0.85 18.77 8.10
N ALA A 59 -0.40 17.86 7.22
CA ALA A 59 0.69 18.13 6.29
C ALA A 59 0.57 17.32 5.00
N VAL A 60 1.17 17.83 3.93
CA VAL A 60 1.31 17.13 2.65
C VAL A 60 2.75 17.23 2.19
N ILE A 61 3.37 16.08 1.95
CA ILE A 61 4.72 15.95 1.42
C ILE A 61 4.58 15.31 0.03
N GLY A 62 5.20 15.93 -0.97
CA GLY A 62 5.25 15.39 -2.33
C GLY A 62 6.68 15.44 -2.88
N ALA A 63 7.15 14.33 -3.45
CA ALA A 63 8.54 14.15 -3.89
C ALA A 63 9.57 14.58 -2.83
N GLY A 64 9.26 14.36 -1.53
CA GLY A 64 10.11 14.73 -0.40
C GLY A 64 10.11 16.22 -0.05
N ARG A 65 9.20 17.02 -0.61
CA ARG A 65 9.04 18.45 -0.30
C ARG A 65 7.73 18.69 0.45
N LEU A 66 7.77 19.53 1.49
CA LEU A 66 6.57 19.95 2.20
C LEU A 66 5.78 20.93 1.32
N LEU A 67 4.60 20.50 0.87
CA LEU A 67 3.71 21.28 0.01
C LEU A 67 2.64 22.04 0.81
N TYR A 68 2.25 21.48 1.95
CA TYR A 68 1.25 22.07 2.84
C TYR A 68 1.58 21.68 4.28
N SER A 69 1.38 22.63 5.19
CA SER A 69 1.38 22.39 6.63
C SER A 69 0.32 23.27 7.26
N ARG A 70 -0.45 22.68 8.17
CA ARG A 70 -1.40 23.39 9.01
C ARG A 70 -0.61 24.05 10.14
N THR A 71 -0.39 25.35 10.02
CA THR A 71 0.26 26.19 11.04
C THR A 71 -0.74 27.21 11.55
#